data_AF-A0A662C927-F1
#
_entry.id   AF-A0A662C927-F1
#
_cell.length_a   1.000
_cell.length_b   1.000
_cell.length_c   1.000
_cell.angle_alpha   90.00
_cell.angle_beta   90.00
_cell.angle_gamma   90.00
#
_symmetry.space_group_name_H-M   'P 1'
#
loop_
_entity.id
_entity.type
_entity.pdbx_description
1 polymer ?
#
loop_
_entity_poly.entity_id
_entity_poly.type
_entity_poly.pdbx_seq_one_letter_code
_entity_poly.pdbx_strand_id
1 'polypeptide(L)' 'KQVVECIYTDLAIIDVKKDGLFVREMAPNVDFETLQKQTSTELNQYS' A
#
# COMPACT_ATOMS: atom_id res chain seq x y z
N LYS A 1 -9.75 7.71 16.05
CA LYS A 1 -10.54 6.69 15.32
C LYS A 1 -9.70 6.22 14.15
N GLN A 2 -9.01 5.09 14.28
CA GLN A 2 -8.38 4.42 13.12
C GLN A 2 -9.35 3.29 12.77
N VAL A 3 -10.03 3.43 11.63
CA VAL A 3 -11.16 2.57 11.25
C VAL A 3 -10.73 1.51 10.24
N VAL A 4 -9.61 1.74 9.55
CA VAL A 4 -9.11 0.87 8.50
C VAL A 4 -7.79 0.27 8.98
N GLU A 5 -7.69 -1.06 8.92
CA GLU A 5 -6.49 -1.82 9.27
C GLU A 5 -5.75 -2.29 8.01
N CYS A 6 -6.49 -2.69 6.97
CA CYS A 6 -5.95 -3.13 5.69
C CYS A 6 -6.80 -2.60 4.54
N ILE A 7 -6.14 -2.22 3.44
CA ILE A 7 -6.73 -1.78 2.18
C ILE A 7 -6.36 -2.86 1.15
N TYR A 8 -7.38 -3.53 0.62
CA TYR A 8 -7.22 -4.47 -0.49
C TYR A 8 -7.60 -3.75 -1.77
N THR A 9 -6.66 -3.66 -2.71
CA THR A 9 -6.91 -3.14 -4.05
C THR A 9 -6.47 -4.16 -5.08
N ASP A 10 -6.97 -4.03 -6.30
CA ASP A 10 -6.51 -4.83 -7.44
C ASP A 10 -5.01 -4.66 -7.73
N LEU A 11 -4.39 -3.60 -7.19
CA LEU A 11 -2.99 -3.25 -7.42
C LEU A 11 -2.07 -3.74 -6.31
N ALA A 12 -2.51 -3.67 -5.05
CA ALA A 12 -1.74 -4.09 -3.89
C ALA A 12 -2.61 -4.24 -2.63
N ILE A 13 -2.08 -5.01 -1.69
CA ILE A 13 -2.55 -5.09 -0.31
C ILE A 13 -1.71 -4.11 0.52
N ILE A 14 -2.37 -3.15 1.16
CA ILE A 14 -1.74 -2.09 1.95
C ILE A 14 -2.26 -2.15 3.39
N ASP A 15 -1.37 -2.32 4.35
CA ASP A 15 -1.67 -2.18 5.78
C ASP A 15 -1.66 -0.70 6.19
N VAL A 16 -2.70 -0.28 6.89
CA VAL A 16 -2.82 1.08 7.43
C VAL A 16 -2.39 1.07 8.88
N LYS A 17 -1.20 1.59 9.17
CA LYS A 17 -0.68 1.76 10.52
C LYS A 17 -0.72 3.24 10.92
N LYS A 18 -0.63 3.50 12.22
CA LYS A 18 -0.51 4.87 12.75
C LYS A 18 0.69 5.63 12.18
N ASP A 19 1.72 4.89 11.79
CA ASP A 19 2.99 5.41 11.28
C ASP A 19 2.99 5.63 9.75
N GLY A 20 1.97 5.12 9.04
CA GLY A 20 1.90 5.25 7.59
C GLY A 20 1.22 4.06 6.89
N LEU A 21 1.34 4.05 5.56
CA LEU A 21 0.81 3.01 4.68
C LEU A 21 1.92 2.02 4.33
N PHE A 22 1.67 0.74 4.56
CA PHE A 22 2.64 -0.33 4.35
C PHE A 22 2.17 -1.31 3.28
N VAL A 23 2.88 -1.43 2.18
CA VAL A 23 2.58 -2.42 1.14
C VAL A 23 2.99 -3.79 1.66
N ARG A 24 2.00 -4.66 1.82
CA ARG A 24 2.18 -6.05 2.25
C ARG A 24 2.42 -6.96 1.06
N GLU A 25 1.64 -6.79 0.01
CA GLU A 25 1.73 -7.62 -1.20
C GLU A 25 1.38 -6.76 -2.41
N MET A 26 2.13 -6.93 -3.50
CA MET A 26 1.87 -6.25 -4.78
C MET A 26 1.25 -7.25 -5.75
N ALA A 27 0.31 -6.78 -6.56
CA ALA A 27 -0.24 -7.60 -7.63
C ALA A 27 0.88 -7.95 -8.63
N PRO A 28 0.87 -9.17 -9.21
CA PRO A 28 1.94 -9.63 -10.10
C PRO A 28 2.09 -8.82 -11.39
N ASN A 29 1.12 -7.97 -11.72
CA ASN A 29 1.13 -7.07 -12.89
C ASN A 29 1.35 -5.59 -12.51
N VAL A 30 1.73 -5.29 -11.26
CA VAL A 30 1.94 -3.93 -10.77
C VAL A 30 3.34 -3.78 -10.21
N ASP A 31 4.11 -2.89 -10.82
CA ASP A 31 5.39 -2.44 -10.29
C ASP A 31 5.19 -1.42 -9.16
N PHE A 32 6.08 -1.44 -8.18
CA PHE A 32 6.09 -0.48 -7.07
C PHE A 32 6.12 0.98 -7.56
N GLU A 33 6.85 1.27 -8.65
CA GLU A 33 6.90 2.60 -9.23
C GLU A 33 5.52 3.06 -9.75
N THR A 34 4.76 2.13 -10.34
CA THR A 34 3.40 2.39 -10.84
C THR A 34 2.43 2.57 -9.69
N LEU A 35 2.55 1.72 -8.66
CA LEU A 35 1.78 1.82 -7.43
C LEU A 35 2.03 3.17 -6.74
N GLN A 36 3.29 3.59 -6.59
CA GLN A 36 3.64 4.87 -5.96
C GLN A 36 3.29 6.08 -6.83
N LYS A 37 3.23 5.94 -8.16
CA LYS A 37 2.67 7.00 -9.03
C LYS A 37 1.17 7.19 -8.86
N GLN A 38 0.41 6.10 -8.72
CA GLN A 38 -1.03 6.18 -8.51
C GLN A 38 -1.40 6.58 -7.09
N THR A 39 -0.59 6.18 -6.13
CA THR A 39 -0.80 6.52 -4.73
C THR A 39 -0.12 7.85 -4.47
N SER A 40 -0.88 8.94 -4.31
CA SER A 40 -0.34 10.29 -4.02
C SER A 40 0.30 10.42 -2.63
N THR A 41 0.78 9.33 -2.04
CA THR A 41 1.34 9.23 -0.70
C THR A 41 2.48 8.23 -0.72
N GLU A 42 3.52 8.49 0.07
CA GLU A 42 4.64 7.57 0.23
C GLU A 42 4.17 6.23 0.81
N LEU A 43 4.42 5.17 0.05
CA LEU A 43 4.15 3.81 0.44
C LEU A 43 5.43 3.20 1.01
N ASN A 44 5.38 2.73 2.25
CA ASN A 44 6.48 1.98 2.84
C ASN A 44 6.36 0.51 2.45
N GLN A 45 7.46 -0.16 2.14
CA GLN A 45 7.49 -1.61 1.95
C GLN A 45 8.08 -2.26 3.20
N TYR A 46 7.59 -3.44 3.57
CA TYR A 46 8.34 -4.28 4.51
C TYR A 46 9.63 -4.72 3.80
N SER A 47 10.77 -4.12 4.16
CA SER A 47 12.10 -4.59 3.74
C SER A 47 12.41 -5.98 4.28
#